data_AF-A0A0P8UWP1-F1
#
_entry.id   AF-A0A0P8UWP1-F1
#
_cell.length_a   1.000
_cell.length_b   1.000
_cell.length_c   1.000
_cell.angle_alpha   90.00
_cell.angle_beta   90.00
_cell.angle_gamma   90.00
#
_symmetry.space_group_name_H-M   'P 1'
#
loop_
_entity.id
_entity.type
_entity.pdbx_description
1 polymer ?
#
loop_
_entity_poly.entity_id
_entity_poly.type
_entity_poly.pdbx_seq_one_letter_code
_entity_poly.pdbx_strand_id
1 'polypeptide(L)'
;MEEGCDVLCIEYGYQKKQVDIDKSKELGNLVKETKEAIDKSLENKYKNVILVGKSLGTFIMNELREEYPEKKTSYIYLTPVDRSVPKECSNDTLIIFGSDIDN
;
A
#
# COMPACT_ATOMS: atom_id res chain seq x y z
N MET A 1 -14.44 -7.79 8.55
CA MET A 1 -13.82 -9.06 8.96
C MET A 1 -14.40 -10.13 8.04
N GLU A 2 -13.82 -10.40 6.88
CA GLU A 2 -14.48 -11.33 5.94
C GLU A 2 -13.65 -12.52 5.44
N GLU A 3 -12.35 -12.62 5.72
CA GLU A 3 -11.56 -13.81 5.32
C GLU A 3 -10.53 -14.24 6.38
N GLY A 4 -10.86 -14.11 7.67
CA GLY A 4 -9.96 -14.51 8.77
C GLY A 4 -8.72 -13.61 8.97
N CYS A 5 -8.71 -12.42 8.35
CA CYS A 5 -7.69 -11.40 8.56
C CYS A 5 -8.19 -10.28 9.49
N ASP A 6 -7.30 -9.79 10.35
CA ASP A 6 -7.43 -8.47 10.95
C ASP A 6 -7.09 -7.42 9.89
N VAL A 7 -7.88 -6.35 9.82
CA VAL A 7 -7.77 -5.34 8.76
C VAL A 7 -7.41 -3.99 9.37
N LEU A 8 -6.27 -3.44 8.94
CA LEU A 8 -5.90 -2.05 9.17
C LEU A 8 -6.27 -1.23 7.92
N CYS A 9 -7.31 -0.41 8.03
CA CYS A 9 -7.65 0.56 6.98
C CYS A 9 -6.91 1.88 7.24
N ILE A 10 -6.23 2.40 6.22
CA ILE A 10 -5.53 3.69 6.29
C ILE A 10 -6.31 4.70 5.45
N GLU A 11 -6.80 5.76 6.11
CA GLU A 11 -7.43 6.91 5.47
C GLU A 11 -6.50 8.12 5.62
N TYR A 12 -6.11 8.72 4.50
CA TYR A 12 -5.22 9.87 4.50
C TYR A 12 -5.97 11.17 4.77
N GLY A 13 -5.31 12.13 5.44
CA GLY A 13 -5.92 13.41 5.78
C GLY A 13 -6.47 14.19 4.58
N TYR A 14 -5.81 14.14 3.43
CA TYR A 14 -6.28 14.78 2.20
C TYR A 14 -7.55 14.11 1.63
N GLN A 15 -7.67 12.78 1.75
CA GLN A 15 -8.88 12.04 1.34
C GLN A 15 -10.05 12.44 2.21
N LYS A 16 -9.83 12.48 3.54
CA LYS A 16 -10.86 12.89 4.50
C LYS A 16 -11.34 14.32 4.29
N LYS A 17 -10.42 15.22 3.93
CA LYS A 17 -10.72 16.63 3.64
C LYS A 17 -11.24 16.87 2.22
N GLN A 18 -11.21 15.86 1.35
CA GLN A 18 -11.57 15.96 -0.08
C GLN A 18 -10.80 17.07 -0.79
N VAL A 19 -9.51 17.19 -0.49
CA VAL A 19 -8.61 18.18 -1.11
C VAL A 19 -7.53 17.51 -1.94
N ASP A 20 -7.05 18.22 -2.94
CA ASP A 20 -5.89 17.78 -3.72
C ASP A 20 -4.62 17.77 -2.86
N ILE A 21 -3.74 16.83 -3.20
CA ILE A 21 -2.45 16.65 -2.54
C ILE A 21 -1.33 17.33 -3.33
N ASP A 22 -0.53 18.17 -2.66
CA ASP A 22 0.77 18.60 -3.16
C ASP A 22 1.78 17.46 -3.01
N LYS A 23 1.84 16.58 -4.01
CA LYS A 23 2.70 15.38 -4.00
C LYS A 23 4.18 15.71 -3.74
N SER A 24 4.64 16.92 -4.07
CA SER A 24 6.05 17.30 -3.86
C SER A 24 6.41 17.50 -2.39
N LYS A 25 5.42 17.85 -1.55
CA LYS A 25 5.62 18.15 -0.13
C LYS A 25 5.08 17.07 0.79
N GLU A 26 3.95 16.46 0.42
CA GLU A 26 3.21 15.60 1.33
C GLU A 26 3.53 14.12 1.17
N LEU A 27 4.06 13.69 0.01
CA LEU A 27 4.23 12.27 -0.26
C LEU A 27 5.19 11.57 0.72
N GLY A 28 6.29 12.24 1.09
CA GLY A 28 7.21 11.71 2.10
C GLY A 28 6.57 11.59 3.49
N ASN A 29 5.72 12.56 3.87
CA ASN A 29 4.97 12.50 5.12
C ASN A 29 3.96 11.36 5.11
N LEU A 30 3.25 11.15 4.00
CA LEU A 30 2.32 10.03 3.86
C LEU A 30 3.02 8.68 4.00
N VAL A 31 4.19 8.50 3.39
CA VAL A 31 4.98 7.27 3.55
C VAL A 31 5.35 7.06 5.02
N LYS A 32 5.87 8.10 5.68
CA LYS A 32 6.26 8.04 7.09
C LYS A 32 5.07 7.72 8.01
N GLU A 33 3.96 8.43 7.88
CA GLU A 33 2.77 8.23 8.70
C GLU A 33 2.14 6.84 8.46
N THR A 34 2.15 6.37 7.20
CA THR A 34 1.70 5.01 6.86
C THR A 34 2.58 3.97 7.55
N LYS A 35 3.91 4.13 7.50
CA LYS A 35 4.85 3.24 8.19
C LYS A 35 4.57 3.20 9.69
N GLU A 36 4.43 4.37 10.33
CA GLU A 36 4.16 4.46 11.77
C GLU A 36 2.84 3.76 12.15
N ALA A 37 1.81 3.84 11.31
CA ALA A 37 0.54 3.15 11.52
C ALA A 37 0.68 1.61 11.39
N ILE A 38 1.43 1.15 10.39
CA ILE A 38 1.72 -0.26 10.18
C ILE A 38 2.56 -0.81 11.33
N ASP A 39 3.67 -0.14 11.69
CA ASP A 39 4.58 -0.54 12.78
C ASP A 39 3.80 -0.77 14.08
N LYS A 40 2.96 0.19 14.49
CA LYS A 40 2.11 0.09 15.69
C LYS A 40 1.15 -1.10 15.64
N SER A 41 0.67 -1.45 14.45
CA SER A 41 -0.23 -2.59 14.25
C SER A 41 0.53 -3.92 14.27
N LEU A 42 1.78 -3.92 13.80
CA LEU A 42 2.69 -5.07 13.73
C LEU A 42 3.46 -5.35 15.03
N GLU A 43 3.35 -4.50 16.06
CA GLU A 43 3.78 -4.84 17.43
C GLU A 43 3.07 -6.12 17.94
N ASN A 44 1.91 -6.43 17.36
CA ASN A 44 1.23 -7.72 17.50
C ASN A 44 1.94 -8.81 16.67
N LYS A 45 2.00 -10.05 17.17
CA LYS A 45 2.80 -11.17 16.60
C LYS A 45 2.29 -11.72 15.24
N TYR A 46 1.84 -10.87 14.32
CA TYR A 46 1.49 -11.24 12.95
C TYR A 46 2.73 -11.80 12.23
N LYS A 47 2.58 -13.01 11.68
CA LYS A 47 3.61 -13.71 10.90
C LYS A 47 3.44 -13.50 9.40
N ASN A 48 2.20 -13.31 8.96
CA ASN A 48 1.81 -13.07 7.57
C ASN A 48 1.19 -11.69 7.49
N VAL A 49 1.63 -10.89 6.52
CA VAL A 49 1.13 -9.54 6.28
C VAL A 49 0.73 -9.44 4.82
N ILE A 50 -0.43 -8.84 4.55
CA ILE A 50 -0.87 -8.54 3.19
C ILE A 50 -0.99 -7.02 3.10
N LEU A 51 -0.16 -6.40 2.26
CA LEU A 51 -0.26 -4.99 1.96
C LEU A 51 -1.09 -4.82 0.68
N VAL A 52 -2.09 -3.96 0.74
CA VAL A 52 -2.97 -3.67 -0.39
C VAL A 52 -2.92 -2.18 -0.68
N GLY A 53 -2.36 -1.81 -1.82
CA GLY A 53 -2.26 -0.43 -2.28
C GLY A 53 -3.22 -0.17 -3.44
N LYS A 54 -3.86 1.00 -3.47
CA LYS A 54 -4.65 1.46 -4.63
C LYS A 54 -4.19 2.83 -5.11
N SER A 55 -3.95 3.00 -6.41
CA SER A 55 -3.57 4.27 -7.04
C SER A 55 -2.37 4.97 -6.38
N LEU A 56 -2.56 5.93 -5.45
CA LEU A 56 -1.43 6.51 -4.72
C LEU A 56 -0.89 5.55 -3.65
N GLY A 57 -1.76 4.72 -3.08
CA GLY A 57 -1.38 3.72 -2.08
C GLY A 57 -0.42 2.67 -2.65
N THR A 58 -0.41 2.41 -3.97
CA THR A 58 0.58 1.51 -4.58
C THR A 58 1.97 2.11 -4.57
N PHE A 59 2.10 3.43 -4.74
CA PHE A 59 3.39 4.12 -4.58
C PHE A 59 3.88 3.99 -3.14
N ILE A 60 3.03 4.32 -2.16
CA ILE A 60 3.39 4.27 -0.74
C ILE A 60 3.78 2.84 -0.34
N MET A 61 3.00 1.84 -0.75
CA MET A 61 3.31 0.43 -0.51
C MET A 61 4.64 0.01 -1.14
N ASN A 62 4.96 0.54 -2.33
CA ASN A 62 6.24 0.24 -2.99
C ASN A 62 7.44 0.82 -2.23
N GLU A 63 7.32 2.03 -1.66
CA GLU A 63 8.36 2.62 -0.82
C GLU A 63 8.58 1.83 0.49
N LEU A 64 7.54 1.13 0.97
CA LEU A 64 7.59 0.34 2.22
C LEU A 64 7.90 -1.15 2.00
N ARG A 65 8.14 -1.58 0.77
CA ARG A 65 8.25 -3.00 0.40
C ARG A 65 9.37 -3.73 1.15
N GLU A 66 10.50 -3.07 1.35
CA GLU A 66 11.68 -3.68 1.97
C GLU A 66 11.79 -3.42 3.48
N GLU A 67 10.76 -2.79 4.08
CA GLU A 67 10.78 -2.37 5.48
C GLU A 67 10.44 -3.50 6.47
N TYR A 68 9.94 -4.65 5.97
CA TYR A 68 9.48 -5.78 6.82
C TYR A 68 10.07 -7.14 6.39
N PRO A 69 11.41 -7.26 6.28
CA PRO A 69 12.07 -8.47 5.74
C PRO A 69 11.87 -9.73 6.60
N GLU A 70 11.57 -9.57 7.90
CA GLU A 70 11.34 -10.68 8.84
C GLU A 70 9.90 -11.22 8.79
N LYS A 71 9.02 -10.60 8.00
CA LYS A 71 7.61 -10.99 7.86
C LYS A 71 7.40 -11.65 6.51
N LYS A 72 6.52 -12.65 6.46
CA LYS A 72 6.02 -13.16 5.18
C LYS A 72 5.01 -12.16 4.64
N THR A 73 5.45 -11.30 3.73
CA THR A 73 4.64 -10.20 3.21
C THR A 73 4.24 -10.44 1.76
N SER A 74 2.93 -10.36 1.48
CA SER A 74 2.38 -10.37 0.12
C SER A 74 1.86 -8.98 -0.24
N TYR A 75 1.92 -8.65 -1.53
CA TYR A 75 1.63 -7.31 -2.04
C TYR A 75 0.53 -7.36 -3.09
N ILE A 76 -0.52 -6.56 -2.92
CA ILE A 76 -1.61 -6.43 -3.88
C ILE A 76 -1.64 -4.98 -4.38
N TYR A 77 -1.36 -4.81 -5.66
CA TYR A 77 -1.35 -3.53 -6.34
C TYR A 77 -2.65 -3.36 -7.14
N LEU A 78 -3.51 -2.44 -6.73
CA LEU A 78 -4.78 -2.15 -7.39
C LEU A 78 -4.67 -0.85 -8.19
N THR A 79 -4.88 -0.93 -9.50
CA THR A 79 -4.80 0.20 -10.43
C THR A 79 -3.56 1.07 -10.16
N PRO A 80 -2.34 0.48 -10.19
CA PRO A 80 -1.14 1.21 -9.84
C PRO A 80 -0.89 2.35 -10.82
N VAL A 81 -0.42 3.49 -10.31
CA VAL A 81 0.11 4.57 -11.17
C VAL A 81 1.45 4.13 -11.78
N ASP A 82 1.78 4.57 -13.01
CA ASP A 82 2.93 4.06 -13.80
C ASP A 82 4.26 3.93 -13.04
N ARG A 83 4.52 4.82 -12.07
CA ARG A 83 5.75 4.82 -11.27
C ARG A 83 5.75 3.87 -10.07
N SER A 84 4.67 3.12 -9.86
CA SER A 84 4.45 2.30 -8.66
C SER A 84 4.41 0.80 -8.93
N VAL A 85 4.58 0.38 -10.19
CA VAL A 85 4.76 -1.02 -10.53
C VAL A 85 6.20 -1.41 -10.15
N PRO A 86 6.39 -2.45 -9.30
CA PRO A 86 7.72 -2.89 -8.93
C PRO A 86 8.48 -3.39 -10.17
N LYS A 87 9.76 -3.03 -10.29
CA LYS A 87 10.61 -3.42 -11.43
C LYS A 87 10.79 -4.93 -11.53
N GLU A 88 10.78 -5.61 -10.38
CA GLU A 88 10.85 -7.06 -10.27
C GLU A 88 9.62 -7.53 -9.49
N CYS A 89 8.83 -8.42 -10.11
CA CYS A 89 7.70 -9.06 -9.44
C CYS A 89 8.19 -10.33 -8.75
N SER A 90 8.13 -10.35 -7.41
CA SER A 90 8.28 -11.58 -6.65
C SER A 90 7.01 -12.43 -6.73
N ASN A 91 7.13 -13.72 -6.43
CA ASN A 91 5.98 -14.66 -6.40
C ASN A 91 4.86 -14.25 -5.41
N ASP A 92 5.16 -13.36 -4.46
CA ASP A 92 4.21 -12.86 -3.46
C ASP A 92 3.49 -11.56 -3.91
N THR A 93 3.53 -11.24 -5.21
CA THR A 93 2.96 -10.00 -5.77
C THR A 93 1.77 -10.30 -6.70
N LEU A 94 0.64 -9.63 -6.47
CA LEU A 94 -0.51 -9.58 -7.38
C LEU A 94 -0.70 -8.14 -7.87
N ILE A 95 -0.85 -7.96 -9.18
CA ILE A 95 -1.11 -6.65 -9.78
C ILE A 95 -2.39 -6.73 -10.59
N ILE A 96 -3.32 -5.80 -10.31
CA ILE A 96 -4.62 -5.70 -10.96
C ILE A 96 -4.71 -4.34 -11.62
N PHE A 97 -4.84 -4.33 -12.95
CA PHE A 97 -5.06 -3.13 -13.75
C PHE A 97 -6.48 -3.13 -14.31
N GLY A 98 -7.07 -1.95 -14.46
CA GLY A 98 -8.21 -1.81 -15.36
C GLY A 98 -7.69 -1.80 -16.79
N SER A 99 -8.15 -2.72 -17.62
CA SER A 99 -8.06 -2.56 -19.07
C SER A 99 -9.34 -1.86 -19.52
N ASP A 100 -9.24 -0.61 -19.97
CA ASP A 100 -10.31 -0.03 -20.78
C ASP A 100 -10.34 -0.84 -22.09
N ILE A 101 -11.21 -1.85 -22.15
CA ILE A 101 -11.60 -2.43 -23.43
C ILE A 101 -12.68 -1.50 -23.97
N ASP A 102 -12.25 -0.37 -24.51
CA ASP A 102 -13.06 0.40 -25.43
C ASP A 102 -13.23 -0.46 -26.70
N ASN A 103 -14.42 -1.04 -26.88
CA ASN A 103 -14.90 -1.55 -28.17
C ASN A 103 -15.60 -0.43 -28.93
#